data_AF-A0A965VQF0-F1
#
_entry.id   AF-A0A965VQF0-F1
#
_cell.length_a   1.000
_cell.length_b   1.000
_cell.length_c   1.000
_cell.angle_alpha   90.00
_cell.angle_beta   90.00
_cell.angle_gamma   90.00
#
_symmetry.space_group_name_H-M   'P 1'
#
loop_
_entity.id
_entity.type
_entity.pdbx_description
1 polymer ?
#
loop_
_entity_poly.entity_id
_entity_poly.type
_entity_poly.pdbx_seq_one_letter_code
_entity_poly.pdbx_strand_id
1 'polypeptide(L)'
;MTRLLFLLIATLTLFACTSRPSSPVAPSIDLTSSRVLTSGEIIGFENASGGHSWLGIPYAAAPIGELRWRAPRPYAAWSGRREALEPGSPCIQYGSPLGGVGDAGSRQGSEDCLFLNVYAPRLAPSQINDPRLPVMVWIHGGGNTVGHAAFYDGQVLAQRERVIVVMINYRLGPFGWFVPPENISLTAATQDPDLSGNYGNLDVVAALRWVRDNAAAFGGDPTNVTVLGESAGATNALALLVTPAAEGLFHRLIVQSLGFGFAKTPSLDSPSGTAQVLRRSLVASGRAKNTTEAERIAATMSAAEQGSFLRSLDPWTLYGTYRSDGDYDRVPTVFQDGHVIRRGDLRELLADPATHIDVPVIVGTNRDEPKIFMAFDRTHVRTLAGLPFALRDPDAYDLEARYRSLVWKADGVDSLAKLLSRHGAPAWAYRWDWDEQGQLYGVVNLSRIVGAAHGLEIPFVFGFFDVGPQGQMLFNEDNEAARVALSARMMSYWAGFARDGKPGRGSDGLGIEWSPWTADPSSPRMIVFDTPAGGGIRMAPSDVSRESVLADMEKESLPLDRRCALFQATFRNRVDDWADGAWRRFAGGACDGQRLESRIGS
;
A
#
# COMPACT_ATOMS: atom_id res chain seq x y z
N MET A 1 -23.97 56.40 -6.01
CA MET A 1 -22.98 56.86 -7.01
C MET A 1 -22.06 55.69 -7.33
N THR A 2 -22.43 54.91 -8.36
CA THR A 2 -21.75 54.87 -9.69
C THR A 2 -20.44 54.08 -9.61
N ARG A 3 -20.43 52.80 -9.99
CA ARG A 3 -20.13 52.34 -11.37
C ARG A 3 -18.94 53.09 -11.97
N LEU A 4 -17.80 52.41 -12.10
CA LEU A 4 -16.91 52.33 -13.28
C LEU A 4 -15.50 51.89 -12.83
N LEU A 5 -15.15 50.62 -13.03
CA LEU A 5 -13.91 50.21 -13.75
C LEU A 5 -13.91 48.68 -13.96
N PHE A 6 -14.91 48.20 -14.71
CA PHE A 6 -14.76 47.02 -15.56
C PHE A 6 -14.38 47.59 -16.94
N LEU A 7 -13.13 47.47 -17.36
CA LEU A 7 -12.64 47.35 -18.76
C LEU A 7 -11.12 47.54 -18.81
N LEU A 8 -10.45 46.76 -19.66
CA LEU A 8 -8.98 46.59 -19.85
C LEU A 8 -8.35 45.80 -18.69
N ILE A 9 -8.13 44.49 -18.79
CA ILE A 9 -7.22 43.84 -19.75
C ILE A 9 -7.90 42.59 -20.33
N ALA A 10 -8.52 42.77 -21.49
CA ALA A 10 -8.84 41.70 -22.43
C ALA A 10 -8.29 42.17 -23.78
N THR A 11 -7.04 41.79 -24.09
CA THR A 11 -6.46 41.67 -25.45
C THR A 11 -4.98 41.34 -25.36
N LEU A 12 -4.67 40.05 -25.14
CA LEU A 12 -3.49 39.38 -25.69
C LEU A 12 -3.75 37.87 -25.74
N THR A 13 -4.81 37.52 -26.47
CA THR A 13 -4.98 36.20 -27.07
C THR A 13 -4.36 36.25 -28.46
N LEU A 14 -3.11 35.81 -28.57
CA LEU A 14 -2.47 35.43 -29.83
C LEU A 14 -1.78 34.09 -29.60
N PHE A 15 -2.46 33.04 -30.08
CA PHE A 15 -1.92 31.76 -30.53
C PHE A 15 -0.73 31.17 -29.77
N ALA A 16 -1.04 30.44 -28.70
CA ALA A 16 -0.52 29.08 -28.62
C ALA A 16 -1.68 28.16 -29.00
N CYS A 17 -1.63 27.60 -30.21
CA CYS A 17 -2.27 26.31 -30.43
C CYS A 17 -1.58 25.35 -29.47
N THR A 18 -2.09 25.25 -28.24
CA THR A 18 -1.83 24.08 -27.43
C THR A 18 -2.46 22.95 -28.21
N SER A 19 -1.62 22.22 -28.94
CA SER A 19 -1.92 20.88 -29.37
C SER A 19 -2.62 20.23 -28.19
N ARG A 20 -3.93 19.94 -28.33
CA ARG A 20 -4.55 18.94 -27.46
C ARG A 20 -3.53 17.81 -27.38
N PRO A 21 -3.08 17.39 -26.19
CA PRO A 21 -2.32 16.15 -26.13
C PRO A 21 -3.16 15.14 -26.90
N SER A 22 -2.60 14.65 -28.00
CA SER A 22 -3.24 13.62 -28.81
C SER A 22 -3.71 12.57 -27.82
N SER A 23 -5.01 12.22 -27.86
CA SER A 23 -5.51 11.07 -27.12
C SER A 23 -4.46 9.96 -27.29
N PRO A 24 -3.96 9.37 -26.19
CA PRO A 24 -2.90 8.38 -26.28
C PRO A 24 -3.33 7.37 -27.33
N VAL A 25 -2.49 7.19 -28.35
CA VAL A 25 -2.77 6.23 -29.42
C VAL A 25 -2.94 4.90 -28.71
N ALA A 26 -4.13 4.30 -28.86
CA ALA A 26 -4.42 3.02 -28.22
C ALA A 26 -3.30 2.03 -28.63
N PRO A 27 -2.71 1.31 -27.66
CA PRO A 27 -1.61 0.43 -27.96
C PRO A 27 -2.04 -0.60 -29.01
N SER A 28 -1.23 -0.76 -30.05
CA SER A 28 -1.47 -1.77 -31.08
C SER A 28 -0.91 -3.11 -30.65
N ILE A 29 -1.62 -4.20 -30.96
CA ILE A 29 -1.15 -5.56 -30.70
C ILE A 29 0.26 -5.81 -31.26
N ASP A 30 1.09 -6.54 -30.52
CA ASP A 30 2.34 -7.13 -31.02
C ASP A 30 2.19 -8.65 -31.08
N LEU A 31 2.28 -9.25 -32.27
CA LEU A 31 2.14 -10.70 -32.45
C LEU A 31 3.20 -11.50 -31.67
N THR A 32 4.37 -10.91 -31.40
CA THR A 32 5.43 -11.54 -30.59
C THR A 32 5.10 -11.57 -29.09
N SER A 33 4.05 -10.87 -28.66
CA SER A 33 3.53 -10.91 -27.29
C SER A 33 2.47 -11.98 -27.07
N SER A 34 2.14 -12.83 -28.05
CA SER A 34 1.13 -13.89 -27.86
C SER A 34 1.55 -14.87 -26.77
N ARG A 35 0.65 -15.20 -25.83
CA ARG A 35 0.88 -16.14 -24.70
C ARG A 35 -0.29 -17.09 -24.52
N VAL A 36 0.02 -18.33 -24.13
CA VAL A 36 -0.99 -19.33 -23.76
C VAL A 36 -0.97 -19.49 -22.24
N LEU A 37 -2.05 -19.08 -21.59
CA LEU A 37 -2.28 -19.25 -20.15
C LEU A 37 -3.09 -20.51 -19.89
N THR A 38 -3.23 -20.90 -18.62
CA THR A 38 -4.13 -21.99 -18.21
C THR A 38 -5.60 -21.68 -18.53
N SER A 39 -5.99 -20.41 -18.57
CA SER A 39 -7.34 -19.96 -18.89
C SER A 39 -7.59 -19.66 -20.38
N GLY A 40 -6.55 -19.59 -21.21
CA GLY A 40 -6.70 -19.28 -22.64
C GLY A 40 -5.56 -18.43 -23.22
N GLU A 41 -5.66 -18.10 -24.50
CA GLU A 41 -4.65 -17.31 -25.20
C GLU A 41 -4.86 -15.80 -24.97
N ILE A 42 -3.79 -15.06 -24.74
CA ILE A 42 -3.76 -13.60 -24.68
C ILE A 42 -2.75 -13.02 -25.67
N ILE A 43 -2.95 -11.76 -26.05
CA ILE A 43 -2.00 -10.94 -26.78
C ILE A 43 -1.91 -9.54 -26.15
N GLY A 44 -0.69 -9.03 -26.05
CA GLY A 44 -0.38 -7.72 -25.51
C GLY A 44 0.22 -6.80 -26.57
N PHE A 45 1.04 -5.86 -26.11
CA PHE A 45 1.66 -4.84 -26.96
C PHE A 45 3.10 -4.56 -26.54
N GLU A 46 3.85 -3.92 -27.45
CA GLU A 46 5.17 -3.36 -27.13
C GLU A 46 5.01 -2.03 -26.40
N ASN A 47 5.59 -1.94 -25.21
CA ASN A 47 5.46 -0.77 -24.33
C ASN A 47 6.55 0.28 -24.59
N ALA A 48 6.46 1.43 -23.94
CA ALA A 48 7.34 2.57 -24.22
C ALA A 48 8.81 2.31 -23.84
N SER A 49 9.08 1.32 -22.98
CA SER A 49 10.44 0.89 -22.64
C SER A 49 11.01 -0.15 -23.63
N GLY A 50 10.24 -0.58 -24.63
CA GLY A 50 10.65 -1.61 -25.59
C GLY A 50 10.52 -3.04 -25.04
N GLY A 51 9.76 -3.22 -23.96
CA GLY A 51 9.33 -4.53 -23.44
C GLY A 51 7.92 -4.89 -23.91
N HIS A 52 7.36 -5.97 -23.37
CA HIS A 52 5.96 -6.34 -23.58
C HIS A 52 5.11 -6.09 -22.33
N SER A 53 3.89 -5.63 -22.56
CA SER A 53 2.87 -5.44 -21.53
C SER A 53 1.59 -6.19 -21.87
N TRP A 54 0.96 -6.78 -20.85
CA TRP A 54 -0.38 -7.37 -20.90
C TRP A 54 -1.18 -6.83 -19.73
N LEU A 55 -2.22 -6.06 -20.02
CA LEU A 55 -3.01 -5.35 -19.03
C LEU A 55 -4.39 -5.99 -18.88
N GLY A 56 -4.95 -5.95 -17.66
CA GLY A 56 -6.33 -6.36 -17.40
C GLY A 56 -6.59 -7.87 -17.52
N ILE A 57 -5.60 -8.72 -17.22
CA ILE A 57 -5.78 -10.18 -17.24
C ILE A 57 -6.57 -10.59 -15.98
N PRO A 58 -7.72 -11.27 -16.09
CA PRO A 58 -8.42 -11.76 -14.91
C PRO A 58 -7.69 -12.97 -14.32
N TYR A 59 -7.41 -12.92 -13.02
CA TYR A 59 -6.80 -14.04 -12.30
C TYR A 59 -7.81 -14.83 -11.46
N ALA A 60 -9.00 -14.28 -11.26
CA ALA A 60 -10.11 -14.92 -10.57
C ALA A 60 -11.46 -14.46 -11.15
N ALA A 61 -12.51 -15.26 -10.94
CA ALA A 61 -13.88 -14.89 -11.29
C ALA A 61 -14.34 -13.65 -10.51
N ALA A 62 -15.21 -12.85 -11.12
CA ALA A 62 -15.78 -11.65 -10.52
C ALA A 62 -16.45 -11.97 -9.16
N PRO A 63 -16.04 -11.33 -8.05
CA PRO A 63 -16.58 -11.58 -6.71
C PRO A 63 -17.93 -10.86 -6.49
N ILE A 64 -18.88 -11.06 -7.41
CA ILE A 64 -20.20 -10.41 -7.42
C ILE A 64 -21.32 -11.33 -6.93
N GLY A 65 -22.40 -10.75 -6.43
CA GLY A 65 -23.59 -11.49 -6.00
C GLY A 65 -23.28 -12.49 -4.89
N GLU A 66 -23.53 -13.79 -5.14
CA GLU A 66 -23.21 -14.86 -4.18
C GLU A 66 -21.71 -15.01 -3.89
N LEU A 67 -20.83 -14.50 -4.77
CA LEU A 67 -19.37 -14.50 -4.57
C LEU A 67 -18.86 -13.28 -3.79
N ARG A 68 -19.72 -12.30 -3.48
CA ARG A 68 -19.35 -11.24 -2.55
C ARG A 68 -19.07 -11.88 -1.19
N TRP A 69 -17.89 -11.59 -0.62
CA TRP A 69 -17.39 -12.23 0.60
C TRP A 69 -17.29 -13.75 0.51
N ARG A 70 -16.71 -14.23 -0.59
CA ARG A 70 -16.23 -15.61 -0.74
C ARG A 70 -14.77 -15.62 -1.16
N ALA A 71 -14.09 -16.74 -0.92
CA ALA A 71 -12.74 -16.93 -1.44
C ALA A 71 -12.77 -16.88 -2.98
N PRO A 72 -11.75 -16.30 -3.63
CA PRO A 72 -11.70 -16.17 -5.08
C PRO A 72 -11.91 -17.51 -5.77
N ARG A 73 -12.73 -17.51 -6.82
CA ARG A 73 -12.93 -18.68 -7.66
C ARG A 73 -12.07 -18.58 -8.91
N PRO A 74 -11.61 -19.71 -9.48
CA PRO A 74 -10.87 -19.69 -10.74
C PRO A 74 -11.67 -18.98 -11.84
N TYR A 75 -10.99 -18.20 -12.67
CA TYR A 75 -11.63 -17.61 -13.84
C TYR A 75 -11.92 -18.70 -14.88
N ALA A 76 -13.12 -18.67 -15.47
CA ALA A 76 -13.50 -19.62 -16.51
C ALA A 76 -12.58 -19.50 -17.73
N ALA A 77 -12.16 -20.63 -18.28
CA ALA A 77 -11.37 -20.63 -19.51
C ALA A 77 -12.18 -20.02 -20.67
N TRP A 78 -11.51 -19.28 -21.55
CA TRP A 78 -12.11 -18.72 -22.76
C TRP A 78 -11.57 -19.39 -24.02
N SER A 79 -12.35 -19.29 -25.10
CA SER A 79 -11.92 -19.74 -26.43
C SER A 79 -11.39 -18.56 -27.25
N GLY A 80 -10.44 -18.84 -28.14
CA GLY A 80 -9.77 -17.83 -28.95
C GLY A 80 -8.78 -16.97 -28.16
N ARG A 81 -8.32 -15.90 -28.82
CA ARG A 81 -7.32 -14.96 -28.31
C ARG A 81 -8.01 -13.74 -27.72
N ARG A 82 -7.63 -13.37 -26.49
CA ARG A 82 -8.06 -12.13 -25.82
C ARG A 82 -6.98 -11.06 -25.92
N GLU A 83 -7.38 -9.83 -26.22
CA GLU A 83 -6.51 -8.66 -26.17
C GLU A 83 -6.37 -8.17 -24.72
N ALA A 84 -5.12 -7.99 -24.27
CA ALA A 84 -4.75 -7.52 -22.95
C ALA A 84 -4.07 -6.14 -23.08
N LEU A 85 -4.80 -5.18 -23.64
CA LEU A 85 -4.28 -3.87 -24.05
C LEU A 85 -4.63 -2.74 -23.08
N GLU A 86 -5.62 -2.96 -22.22
CA GLU A 86 -6.14 -1.96 -21.29
C GLU A 86 -6.19 -2.54 -19.87
N PRO A 87 -5.93 -1.71 -18.84
CA PRO A 87 -6.12 -2.13 -17.46
C PRO A 87 -7.55 -2.59 -17.17
N GLY A 88 -7.68 -3.61 -16.33
CA GLY A 88 -8.97 -3.99 -15.76
C GLY A 88 -9.50 -2.93 -14.80
N SER A 89 -10.80 -2.99 -14.51
CA SER A 89 -11.45 -2.04 -13.59
C SER A 89 -10.78 -2.05 -12.22
N PRO A 90 -10.53 -0.88 -11.58
CA PRO A 90 -10.12 -0.85 -10.19
C PRO A 90 -11.26 -1.40 -9.30
N CYS A 91 -10.91 -1.93 -8.13
CA CYS A 91 -11.92 -2.38 -7.17
C CYS A 91 -12.72 -1.21 -6.60
N ILE A 92 -13.93 -1.46 -6.11
CA ILE A 92 -14.81 -0.41 -5.55
C ILE A 92 -14.11 0.38 -4.44
N GLN A 93 -13.99 1.69 -4.67
CA GLN A 93 -13.26 2.61 -3.80
C GLN A 93 -13.71 4.06 -3.99
N TYR A 94 -13.60 4.90 -2.96
CA TYR A 94 -13.73 6.34 -3.16
C TYR A 94 -12.44 6.88 -3.78
N GLY A 95 -12.59 7.72 -4.80
CA GLY A 95 -11.45 8.30 -5.50
C GLY A 95 -10.57 9.14 -4.58
N SER A 96 -9.28 9.15 -4.88
CA SER A 96 -8.26 9.93 -4.18
C SER A 96 -7.09 10.18 -5.12
N PRO A 97 -6.62 11.42 -5.27
CA PRO A 97 -5.41 11.71 -6.04
C PRO A 97 -4.18 10.96 -5.52
N LEU A 98 -4.08 10.74 -4.20
CA LEU A 98 -3.00 9.95 -3.59
C LEU A 98 -3.09 8.45 -3.91
N GLY A 99 -4.28 7.96 -4.30
CA GLY A 99 -4.52 6.58 -4.68
C GLY A 99 -4.60 6.35 -6.19
N GLY A 100 -4.35 7.38 -7.00
CA GLY A 100 -4.28 7.26 -8.46
C GLY A 100 -5.59 7.14 -9.21
N VAL A 101 -6.72 7.30 -8.53
CA VAL A 101 -8.02 6.93 -9.10
C VAL A 101 -9.08 7.97 -8.80
N GLY A 102 -9.66 8.54 -9.86
CA GLY A 102 -10.75 9.51 -9.80
C GLY A 102 -10.47 10.76 -8.95
N ASP A 103 -11.47 11.64 -8.90
CA ASP A 103 -11.43 12.81 -8.02
C ASP A 103 -11.68 12.41 -6.56
N ALA A 104 -11.17 13.21 -5.62
CA ALA A 104 -11.34 12.98 -4.19
C ALA A 104 -12.83 12.81 -3.82
N GLY A 105 -13.18 11.64 -3.27
CA GLY A 105 -14.53 11.31 -2.83
C GLY A 105 -15.51 10.86 -3.93
N SER A 106 -15.09 10.85 -5.20
CA SER A 106 -15.90 10.30 -6.30
C SER A 106 -16.06 8.77 -6.16
N ARG A 107 -17.12 8.19 -6.73
CA ARG A 107 -17.35 6.74 -6.72
C ARG A 107 -16.57 6.10 -7.87
N GLN A 108 -15.65 5.19 -7.58
CA GLN A 108 -14.76 4.58 -8.56
C GLN A 108 -14.81 3.05 -8.52
N GLY A 109 -14.57 2.42 -9.67
CA GLY A 109 -14.35 0.98 -9.78
C GLY A 109 -15.60 0.11 -9.87
N SER A 110 -15.36 -1.19 -9.85
CA SER A 110 -16.35 -2.28 -9.96
C SER A 110 -16.03 -3.38 -8.94
N GLU A 111 -17.00 -4.22 -8.61
CA GLU A 111 -16.73 -5.47 -7.87
C GLU A 111 -16.07 -6.52 -8.77
N ASP A 112 -16.35 -6.50 -10.08
CA ASP A 112 -15.57 -7.22 -11.08
C ASP A 112 -14.24 -6.50 -11.27
N CYS A 113 -13.26 -6.82 -10.43
CA CYS A 113 -11.99 -6.10 -10.36
C CYS A 113 -10.74 -6.98 -10.15
N LEU A 114 -10.88 -8.31 -10.08
CA LEU A 114 -9.78 -9.24 -9.81
C LEU A 114 -8.91 -9.48 -11.08
N PHE A 115 -8.27 -8.39 -11.50
CA PHE A 115 -7.38 -8.30 -12.64
C PHE A 115 -5.94 -8.06 -12.21
N LEU A 116 -5.00 -8.45 -13.06
CA LEU A 116 -3.58 -8.13 -12.93
C LEU A 116 -2.99 -7.65 -14.26
N ASN A 117 -1.85 -6.98 -14.15
CA ASN A 117 -1.04 -6.50 -15.25
C ASN A 117 0.32 -7.19 -15.21
N VAL A 118 0.84 -7.60 -16.36
CA VAL A 118 2.17 -8.22 -16.50
C VAL A 118 3.05 -7.36 -17.39
N TYR A 119 4.26 -7.08 -16.93
CA TYR A 119 5.31 -6.38 -17.68
C TYR A 119 6.54 -7.30 -17.77
N ALA A 120 7.10 -7.44 -18.96
CA ALA A 120 8.26 -8.31 -19.20
C ALA A 120 9.22 -7.69 -20.23
N PRO A 121 10.50 -8.11 -20.24
CA PRO A 121 11.36 -7.87 -21.38
C PRO A 121 10.74 -8.40 -22.68
N ARG A 122 11.10 -7.81 -23.82
CA ARG A 122 10.64 -8.29 -25.13
C ARG A 122 11.23 -9.67 -25.43
N LEU A 123 10.42 -10.70 -25.22
CA LEU A 123 10.74 -12.09 -25.50
C LEU A 123 9.62 -12.68 -26.38
N ALA A 124 9.92 -13.08 -27.61
CA ALA A 124 8.99 -13.88 -28.39
C ALA A 124 8.81 -15.27 -27.72
N PRO A 125 7.70 -16.00 -27.96
CA PRO A 125 7.49 -17.32 -27.36
C PRO A 125 8.65 -18.30 -27.62
N SER A 126 9.27 -18.24 -28.80
CA SER A 126 10.43 -19.05 -29.17
C SER A 126 11.73 -18.67 -28.45
N GLN A 127 11.78 -17.51 -27.81
CA GLN A 127 12.94 -17.01 -27.07
C GLN A 127 12.86 -17.30 -25.56
N ILE A 128 11.72 -17.82 -25.09
CA ILE A 128 11.54 -18.21 -23.69
C ILE A 128 12.31 -19.52 -23.46
N ASN A 129 13.42 -19.41 -22.75
CA ASN A 129 14.34 -20.50 -22.45
C ASN A 129 14.83 -20.38 -21.01
N ASP A 130 15.53 -21.41 -20.53
CA ASP A 130 16.25 -21.35 -19.26
C ASP A 130 17.60 -20.60 -19.41
N PRO A 131 18.06 -19.89 -18.37
CA PRO A 131 17.38 -19.66 -17.10
C PRO A 131 16.24 -18.65 -17.23
N ARG A 132 15.12 -18.94 -16.56
CA ARG A 132 13.96 -18.03 -16.48
C ARG A 132 14.25 -16.85 -15.55
N LEU A 133 13.48 -15.77 -15.74
CA LEU A 133 13.64 -14.52 -15.02
C LEU A 133 12.93 -14.55 -13.65
N PRO A 134 13.44 -13.89 -12.61
CA PRO A 134 12.71 -13.77 -11.35
C PRO A 134 11.40 -13.00 -11.56
N VAL A 135 10.39 -13.35 -10.77
CA VAL A 135 9.07 -12.71 -10.82
C VAL A 135 8.89 -11.83 -9.59
N MET A 136 8.47 -10.59 -9.79
CA MET A 136 8.18 -9.61 -8.77
C MET A 136 6.69 -9.29 -8.77
N VAL A 137 5.99 -9.57 -7.66
CA VAL A 137 4.54 -9.38 -7.53
C VAL A 137 4.26 -8.21 -6.60
N TRP A 138 3.72 -7.13 -7.16
CA TRP A 138 3.43 -5.88 -6.47
C TRP A 138 2.02 -5.86 -5.87
N ILE A 139 1.95 -5.55 -4.59
CA ILE A 139 0.71 -5.30 -3.84
C ILE A 139 0.67 -3.80 -3.51
N HIS A 140 -0.27 -3.07 -4.14
CA HIS A 140 -0.38 -1.63 -3.95
C HIS A 140 -0.80 -1.25 -2.52
N GLY A 141 -0.42 -0.04 -2.09
CA GLY A 141 -0.85 0.57 -0.83
C GLY A 141 -2.24 1.22 -0.91
N GLY A 142 -2.46 2.25 -0.08
CA GLY A 142 -3.71 3.04 -0.03
C GLY A 142 -4.65 2.68 1.13
N GLY A 143 -4.08 2.28 2.27
CA GLY A 143 -4.84 2.03 3.51
C GLY A 143 -5.84 0.88 3.40
N ASN A 144 -5.72 0.02 2.39
CA ASN A 144 -6.73 -0.98 2.04
C ASN A 144 -8.10 -0.38 1.67
N THR A 145 -8.14 0.90 1.28
CA THR A 145 -9.39 1.62 0.94
C THR A 145 -9.38 2.25 -0.44
N VAL A 146 -8.18 2.48 -0.98
CA VAL A 146 -7.95 3.04 -2.31
C VAL A 146 -6.68 2.43 -2.91
N GLY A 147 -6.47 2.55 -4.22
CA GLY A 147 -5.35 2.00 -4.98
C GLY A 147 -5.80 1.01 -6.07
N HIS A 148 -4.93 0.79 -7.06
CA HIS A 148 -5.13 -0.21 -8.13
C HIS A 148 -3.83 -0.56 -8.86
N ALA A 149 -3.84 -1.68 -9.59
CA ALA A 149 -2.71 -2.27 -10.31
C ALA A 149 -2.12 -1.43 -11.45
N ALA A 150 -2.83 -0.39 -11.88
CA ALA A 150 -2.44 0.46 -13.00
C ALA A 150 -2.09 1.89 -12.58
N PHE A 151 -1.96 2.13 -11.27
CA PHE A 151 -1.49 3.43 -10.80
C PHE A 151 0.01 3.61 -11.05
N TYR A 152 0.76 2.52 -10.98
CA TYR A 152 2.17 2.45 -11.37
C TYR A 152 2.33 1.57 -12.61
N ASP A 153 3.46 1.70 -13.28
CA ASP A 153 3.83 0.89 -14.44
C ASP A 153 5.17 0.19 -14.19
N GLY A 154 5.24 -1.12 -14.47
CA GLY A 154 6.42 -1.95 -14.24
C GLY A 154 7.39 -2.04 -15.42
N GLN A 155 7.11 -1.37 -16.54
CA GLN A 155 7.83 -1.55 -17.81
C GLN A 155 9.32 -1.23 -17.72
N VAL A 156 9.69 -0.17 -16.99
CA VAL A 156 11.09 0.28 -16.90
C VAL A 156 11.88 -0.73 -16.09
N LEU A 157 11.41 -1.09 -14.90
CA LEU A 157 12.02 -2.14 -14.07
C LEU A 157 12.12 -3.47 -14.82
N ALA A 158 11.03 -3.93 -15.44
CA ALA A 158 10.99 -5.21 -16.16
C ALA A 158 12.04 -5.26 -17.27
N GLN A 159 12.04 -4.26 -18.16
CA GLN A 159 12.95 -4.21 -19.30
C GLN A 159 14.41 -4.05 -18.86
N ARG A 160 14.67 -3.10 -17.96
CA ARG A 160 16.02 -2.71 -17.56
C ARG A 160 16.71 -3.81 -16.76
N GLU A 161 16.04 -4.33 -15.75
CA GLU A 161 16.63 -5.29 -14.80
C GLU A 161 16.39 -6.75 -15.18
N ARG A 162 15.66 -6.95 -16.29
CA ARG A 162 15.29 -8.27 -16.83
C ARG A 162 14.57 -9.11 -15.79
N VAL A 163 13.44 -8.61 -15.32
CA VAL A 163 12.55 -9.28 -14.37
C VAL A 163 11.12 -9.29 -14.90
N ILE A 164 10.28 -10.23 -14.45
CA ILE A 164 8.84 -10.16 -14.71
C ILE A 164 8.20 -9.37 -13.58
N VAL A 165 7.42 -8.34 -13.91
CA VAL A 165 6.67 -7.56 -12.93
C VAL A 165 5.18 -7.87 -13.08
N VAL A 166 4.53 -8.28 -12.00
CA VAL A 166 3.09 -8.55 -11.94
C VAL A 166 2.47 -7.58 -10.94
N MET A 167 1.54 -6.73 -11.38
CA MET A 167 0.82 -5.79 -10.51
C MET A 167 -0.63 -6.23 -10.39
N ILE A 168 -1.16 -6.34 -9.18
CA ILE A 168 -2.46 -6.95 -8.93
C ILE A 168 -3.46 -5.94 -8.35
N ASN A 169 -4.72 -6.05 -8.75
CA ASN A 169 -5.83 -5.55 -7.94
C ASN A 169 -6.14 -6.57 -6.85
N TYR A 170 -6.77 -6.13 -5.77
CA TYR A 170 -7.37 -6.97 -4.75
C TYR A 170 -8.56 -6.22 -4.12
N ARG A 171 -9.56 -6.93 -3.57
CA ARG A 171 -10.74 -6.26 -2.98
C ARG A 171 -10.33 -5.34 -1.83
N LEU A 172 -10.97 -4.17 -1.78
CA LEU A 172 -10.69 -3.12 -0.81
C LEU A 172 -11.82 -2.94 0.20
N GLY A 173 -11.49 -2.29 1.32
CA GLY A 173 -12.39 -1.87 2.39
C GLY A 173 -13.34 -3.00 2.82
N PRO A 174 -14.65 -2.73 2.93
CA PRO A 174 -15.61 -3.73 3.38
C PRO A 174 -15.82 -4.89 2.40
N PHE A 175 -15.34 -4.80 1.15
CA PHE A 175 -15.42 -5.91 0.20
C PHE A 175 -14.25 -6.88 0.38
N GLY A 176 -13.09 -6.38 0.79
CA GLY A 176 -11.89 -7.16 1.09
C GLY A 176 -11.88 -7.71 2.51
N TRP A 177 -12.41 -6.97 3.48
CA TRP A 177 -12.42 -7.38 4.88
C TRP A 177 -13.80 -7.22 5.49
N PHE A 178 -14.46 -8.33 5.79
CA PHE A 178 -15.76 -8.34 6.47
C PHE A 178 -16.03 -9.75 6.96
N VAL A 179 -16.66 -9.90 8.13
CA VAL A 179 -17.12 -11.20 8.63
C VAL A 179 -18.61 -11.32 8.31
N PRO A 180 -19.01 -12.16 7.34
CA PRO A 180 -20.43 -12.38 7.04
C PRO A 180 -21.18 -12.96 8.25
N PRO A 181 -22.50 -12.68 8.39
CA PRO A 181 -23.31 -13.23 9.47
C PRO A 181 -23.25 -14.76 9.59
N GLU A 182 -23.15 -15.48 8.48
CA GLU A 182 -23.00 -16.94 8.47
C GLU A 182 -21.66 -17.45 9.05
N ASN A 183 -20.64 -16.59 9.13
CA ASN A 183 -19.27 -16.93 9.54
C ASN A 183 -18.88 -16.33 10.89
N ILE A 184 -19.85 -15.83 11.65
CA ILE A 184 -19.65 -14.99 12.83
C ILE A 184 -18.81 -15.64 13.93
N SER A 185 -18.90 -16.97 14.06
CA SER A 185 -18.17 -17.71 15.07
C SER A 185 -16.68 -17.84 14.76
N LEU A 186 -16.27 -17.62 13.49
CA LEU A 186 -14.90 -17.79 13.01
C LEU A 186 -14.24 -19.04 13.63
N THR A 187 -14.97 -20.14 13.66
CA THR A 187 -14.51 -21.40 14.27
C THR A 187 -13.51 -22.07 13.35
N ALA A 188 -12.23 -22.04 13.73
CA ALA A 188 -11.12 -22.63 12.97
C ALA A 188 -11.16 -24.17 12.84
N ALA A 189 -12.27 -24.82 13.22
CA ALA A 189 -12.45 -26.26 13.11
C ALA A 189 -12.42 -26.76 11.65
N THR A 190 -12.67 -25.88 10.68
CA THR A 190 -12.63 -26.17 9.26
C THR A 190 -11.71 -25.18 8.53
N GLN A 191 -10.78 -25.67 7.72
CA GLN A 191 -9.86 -24.86 6.89
C GLN A 191 -10.54 -24.33 5.61
N ASP A 192 -11.84 -24.05 5.66
CA ASP A 192 -12.59 -23.53 4.51
C ASP A 192 -12.32 -22.02 4.36
N PRO A 193 -11.69 -21.56 3.26
CA PRO A 193 -11.38 -20.15 3.06
C PRO A 193 -12.65 -19.28 2.88
N ASP A 194 -13.80 -19.86 2.58
CA ASP A 194 -15.07 -19.12 2.54
C ASP A 194 -15.59 -18.72 3.93
N LEU A 195 -15.04 -19.30 5.00
CA LEU A 195 -15.41 -18.98 6.39
C LEU A 195 -14.54 -17.86 6.99
N SER A 196 -13.67 -17.25 6.17
CA SER A 196 -12.79 -16.15 6.55
C SER A 196 -13.54 -14.81 6.63
N GLY A 197 -12.82 -13.77 7.03
CA GLY A 197 -13.17 -12.39 6.68
C GLY A 197 -12.03 -11.58 6.07
N ASN A 198 -10.97 -12.25 5.59
CA ASN A 198 -9.79 -11.64 4.94
C ASN A 198 -9.77 -11.95 3.44
N TYR A 199 -10.85 -11.60 2.74
CA TYR A 199 -11.01 -11.87 1.31
C TYR A 199 -10.00 -11.13 0.44
N GLY A 200 -9.58 -9.92 0.83
CA GLY A 200 -8.50 -9.18 0.16
C GLY A 200 -7.17 -9.92 0.22
N ASN A 201 -6.83 -10.57 1.34
CA ASN A 201 -5.63 -11.42 1.42
C ASN A 201 -5.78 -12.70 0.60
N LEU A 202 -6.98 -13.29 0.55
CA LEU A 202 -7.25 -14.43 -0.32
C LEU A 202 -7.14 -14.07 -1.81
N ASP A 203 -7.47 -12.84 -2.20
CA ASP A 203 -7.25 -12.32 -3.55
C ASP A 203 -5.76 -12.31 -3.90
N VAL A 204 -4.90 -11.86 -2.98
CA VAL A 204 -3.44 -11.91 -3.14
C VAL A 204 -2.96 -13.35 -3.31
N VAL A 205 -3.42 -14.28 -2.45
CA VAL A 205 -3.08 -15.71 -2.57
C VAL A 205 -3.52 -16.28 -3.91
N ALA A 206 -4.71 -15.92 -4.40
CA ALA A 206 -5.20 -16.36 -5.71
C ALA A 206 -4.33 -15.80 -6.86
N ALA A 207 -3.91 -14.55 -6.78
CA ALA A 207 -2.98 -13.97 -7.75
C ALA A 207 -1.61 -14.68 -7.74
N LEU A 208 -1.08 -15.04 -6.56
CA LEU A 208 0.16 -15.82 -6.47
C LEU A 208 0.03 -17.23 -7.05
N ARG A 209 -1.13 -17.88 -6.88
CA ARG A 209 -1.44 -19.15 -7.57
C ARG A 209 -1.47 -18.97 -9.07
N TRP A 210 -2.07 -17.88 -9.56
CA TRP A 210 -2.04 -17.54 -10.98
C TRP A 210 -0.60 -17.35 -11.48
N VAL A 211 0.25 -16.68 -10.72
CA VAL A 211 1.68 -16.51 -11.03
C VAL A 211 2.40 -17.85 -11.12
N ARG A 212 2.22 -18.74 -10.13
CA ARG A 212 2.77 -20.10 -10.15
C ARG A 212 2.38 -20.85 -11.43
N ASP A 213 1.12 -20.72 -11.85
CA ASP A 213 0.57 -21.48 -12.96
C ASP A 213 0.92 -20.88 -14.34
N ASN A 214 1.21 -19.57 -14.41
CA ASN A 214 1.30 -18.85 -15.68
C ASN A 214 2.61 -18.08 -15.93
N ALA A 215 3.42 -17.77 -14.91
CA ALA A 215 4.62 -16.95 -15.08
C ALA A 215 5.60 -17.50 -16.11
N ALA A 216 5.68 -18.82 -16.22
CA ALA A 216 6.44 -19.55 -17.23
C ALA A 216 6.16 -19.07 -18.65
N ALA A 217 4.89 -18.80 -18.99
CA ALA A 217 4.49 -18.33 -20.30
C ALA A 217 5.11 -16.96 -20.63
N PHE A 218 5.43 -16.15 -19.63
CA PHE A 218 6.05 -14.83 -19.82
C PHE A 218 7.58 -14.88 -19.74
N GLY A 219 8.18 -16.05 -19.55
CA GLY A 219 9.61 -16.22 -19.29
C GLY A 219 10.01 -16.05 -17.82
N GLY A 220 9.03 -16.03 -16.91
CA GLY A 220 9.24 -15.97 -15.46
C GLY A 220 9.43 -17.34 -14.82
N ASP A 221 10.19 -17.37 -13.73
CA ASP A 221 10.41 -18.55 -12.90
C ASP A 221 9.39 -18.59 -11.75
N PRO A 222 8.42 -19.54 -11.75
CA PRO A 222 7.44 -19.67 -10.68
C PRO A 222 8.05 -20.13 -9.34
N THR A 223 9.30 -20.60 -9.34
CA THR A 223 10.05 -20.98 -8.13
C THR A 223 10.96 -19.86 -7.63
N ASN A 224 10.94 -18.69 -8.28
CA ASN A 224 11.72 -17.52 -7.91
C ASN A 224 10.84 -16.26 -7.88
N VAL A 225 9.91 -16.25 -6.93
CA VAL A 225 8.88 -15.20 -6.77
C VAL A 225 9.19 -14.32 -5.57
N THR A 226 9.27 -13.02 -5.79
CA THR A 226 9.42 -11.97 -4.77
C THR A 226 8.12 -11.19 -4.65
N VAL A 227 7.52 -11.17 -3.47
CA VAL A 227 6.38 -10.28 -3.20
C VAL A 227 6.92 -8.97 -2.65
N LEU A 228 6.40 -7.86 -3.16
CA LEU A 228 6.71 -6.53 -2.65
C LEU A 228 5.43 -5.72 -2.49
N GLY A 229 5.35 -4.94 -1.41
CA GLY A 229 4.22 -4.06 -1.16
C GLY A 229 4.63 -2.83 -0.36
N GLU A 230 3.82 -1.79 -0.46
CA GLU A 230 4.01 -0.53 0.28
C GLU A 230 2.79 -0.20 1.14
N SER A 231 3.01 0.41 2.31
CA SER A 231 1.93 0.83 3.22
C SER A 231 1.00 -0.31 3.61
N ALA A 232 -0.30 -0.21 3.31
CA ALA A 232 -1.25 -1.30 3.50
C ALA A 232 -0.93 -2.54 2.63
N GLY A 233 -0.35 -2.34 1.44
CA GLY A 233 0.17 -3.43 0.61
C GLY A 233 1.34 -4.14 1.28
N ALA A 234 2.21 -3.40 1.98
CA ALA A 234 3.27 -3.99 2.82
C ALA A 234 2.69 -4.78 4.00
N THR A 235 1.61 -4.30 4.63
CA THR A 235 0.88 -5.06 5.66
C THR A 235 0.28 -6.35 5.08
N ASN A 236 -0.32 -6.29 3.90
CA ASN A 236 -0.88 -7.46 3.21
C ASN A 236 0.22 -8.46 2.82
N ALA A 237 1.39 -7.96 2.40
CA ALA A 237 2.57 -8.76 2.08
C ALA A 237 3.15 -9.43 3.34
N LEU A 238 3.29 -8.70 4.45
CA LEU A 238 3.73 -9.23 5.74
C LEU A 238 2.76 -10.31 6.26
N ALA A 239 1.45 -10.13 6.07
CA ALA A 239 0.44 -11.12 6.44
C ALA A 239 0.63 -12.47 5.74
N LEU A 240 1.22 -12.50 4.53
CA LEU A 240 1.52 -13.75 3.84
C LEU A 240 2.45 -14.64 4.65
N LEU A 241 3.39 -14.08 5.43
CA LEU A 241 4.30 -14.87 6.28
C LEU A 241 3.53 -15.75 7.27
N VAL A 242 2.34 -15.33 7.71
CA VAL A 242 1.50 -16.06 8.67
C VAL A 242 0.20 -16.58 8.06
N THR A 243 0.15 -16.70 6.73
CA THR A 243 -0.94 -17.31 5.96
C THR A 243 -0.51 -18.67 5.43
N PRO A 244 -0.96 -19.79 6.03
CA PRO A 244 -0.55 -21.13 5.58
C PRO A 244 -0.82 -21.41 4.10
N ALA A 245 -1.93 -20.88 3.56
CA ALA A 245 -2.30 -21.06 2.16
C ALA A 245 -1.36 -20.36 1.15
N ALA A 246 -0.42 -19.53 1.62
CA ALA A 246 0.60 -18.85 0.81
C ALA A 246 1.94 -19.61 0.76
N GLU A 247 2.09 -20.69 1.53
CA GLU A 247 3.32 -21.48 1.59
C GLU A 247 3.70 -22.02 0.21
N GLY A 248 4.97 -21.81 -0.18
CA GLY A 248 5.51 -22.19 -1.48
C GLY A 248 5.05 -21.35 -2.68
N LEU A 249 4.24 -20.29 -2.47
CA LEU A 249 3.80 -19.40 -3.55
C LEU A 249 4.72 -18.18 -3.75
N PHE A 250 5.56 -17.88 -2.75
CA PHE A 250 6.57 -16.83 -2.81
C PHE A 250 7.81 -17.27 -2.04
N HIS A 251 8.94 -16.63 -2.34
CA HIS A 251 10.26 -17.09 -1.94
C HIS A 251 11.08 -15.98 -1.29
N ARG A 252 10.62 -14.72 -1.40
CA ARG A 252 11.24 -13.50 -0.87
C ARG A 252 10.17 -12.44 -0.63
N LEU A 253 10.42 -11.53 0.30
CA LEU A 253 9.48 -10.47 0.68
C LEU A 253 10.18 -9.11 0.73
N ILE A 254 9.51 -8.06 0.23
CA ILE A 254 9.91 -6.66 0.42
C ILE A 254 8.74 -5.91 1.05
N VAL A 255 8.99 -5.31 2.22
CA VAL A 255 8.02 -4.57 3.03
C VAL A 255 8.44 -3.11 3.07
N GLN A 256 7.78 -2.28 2.27
CA GLN A 256 8.09 -0.86 2.14
C GLN A 256 7.14 -0.04 3.01
N SER A 257 7.68 0.73 3.96
CA SER A 257 6.91 1.70 4.74
C SER A 257 5.68 1.07 5.39
N LEU A 258 5.88 -0.03 6.15
CA LEU A 258 4.82 -0.90 6.69
C LEU A 258 3.65 -0.10 7.27
N GLY A 259 2.40 -0.47 6.95
CA GLY A 259 1.23 0.11 7.59
C GLY A 259 1.17 -0.10 9.11
N PHE A 260 0.08 0.29 9.76
CA PHE A 260 -0.03 0.26 11.23
C PHE A 260 -0.30 -1.12 11.84
N GLY A 261 0.20 -2.20 11.22
CA GLY A 261 0.04 -3.59 11.69
C GLY A 261 -1.34 -4.18 11.40
N PHE A 262 -1.70 -5.23 12.15
CA PHE A 262 -2.98 -5.94 12.00
C PHE A 262 -4.03 -5.37 12.94
N ALA A 263 -5.26 -5.26 12.47
CA ALA A 263 -6.39 -4.92 13.29
C ALA A 263 -6.78 -6.08 14.23
N LYS A 264 -7.45 -5.74 15.33
CA LYS A 264 -8.15 -6.74 16.16
C LYS A 264 -9.27 -7.36 15.34
N THR A 265 -9.53 -8.65 15.58
CA THR A 265 -10.73 -9.30 15.03
C THR A 265 -11.98 -8.49 15.42
N PRO A 266 -12.80 -8.04 14.46
CA PRO A 266 -13.96 -7.21 14.76
C PRO A 266 -14.94 -7.94 15.69
N SER A 267 -15.31 -7.30 16.80
CA SER A 267 -16.45 -7.76 17.60
C SER A 267 -17.76 -7.40 16.90
N LEU A 268 -18.86 -8.07 17.26
CA LEU A 268 -20.17 -7.87 16.61
C LEU A 268 -20.64 -6.41 16.62
N ASP A 269 -20.40 -5.74 17.75
CA ASP A 269 -20.83 -4.37 18.01
C ASP A 269 -19.77 -3.31 17.73
N SER A 270 -18.57 -3.72 17.29
CA SER A 270 -17.56 -2.77 16.83
C SER A 270 -18.08 -1.96 15.62
N PRO A 271 -17.56 -0.75 15.35
CA PRO A 271 -18.03 0.07 14.23
C PRO A 271 -18.01 -0.66 12.88
N SER A 272 -17.01 -1.53 12.64
CA SER A 272 -16.88 -2.40 11.46
C SER A 272 -17.51 -3.79 11.63
N GLY A 273 -18.13 -4.06 12.78
CA GLY A 273 -18.70 -5.34 13.16
C GLY A 273 -19.99 -5.69 12.41
N THR A 274 -20.21 -6.98 12.19
CA THR A 274 -21.31 -7.52 11.39
C THR A 274 -22.69 -7.01 11.82
N ALA A 275 -22.98 -6.95 13.13
CA ALA A 275 -24.29 -6.52 13.62
C ALA A 275 -24.52 -5.02 13.40
N GLN A 276 -23.49 -4.19 13.57
CA GLN A 276 -23.57 -2.76 13.30
C GLN A 276 -23.74 -2.47 11.80
N VAL A 277 -22.98 -3.16 10.96
CA VAL A 277 -23.08 -3.03 9.50
C VAL A 277 -24.46 -3.44 9.01
N LEU A 278 -25.02 -4.54 9.53
CA LEU A 278 -26.37 -4.99 9.21
C LEU A 278 -27.42 -3.94 9.58
N ARG A 279 -27.38 -3.39 10.81
CA ARG A 279 -28.32 -2.36 11.26
C ARG A 279 -28.25 -1.12 10.38
N ARG A 280 -27.05 -0.61 10.11
CA ARG A 280 -26.87 0.56 9.23
C ARG A 280 -27.33 0.27 7.80
N SER A 281 -27.10 -0.93 7.31
CA SER A 281 -27.54 -1.35 5.97
C SER A 281 -29.06 -1.45 5.85
N LEU A 282 -29.74 -1.97 6.88
CA LEU A 282 -31.21 -2.01 6.93
C LEU A 282 -31.82 -0.59 6.90
N VAL A 283 -31.20 0.36 7.60
CA VAL A 283 -31.62 1.77 7.55
C VAL A 283 -31.29 2.38 6.18
N ALA A 284 -30.07 2.22 5.69
CA ALA A 284 -29.60 2.81 4.43
C ALA A 284 -30.38 2.29 3.22
N SER A 285 -30.85 1.04 3.25
CA SER A 285 -31.68 0.46 2.19
C SER A 285 -33.17 0.81 2.32
N GLY A 286 -33.58 1.58 3.34
CA GLY A 286 -34.98 1.90 3.64
C GLY A 286 -35.82 0.75 4.17
N ARG A 287 -35.21 -0.39 4.57
CA ARG A 287 -35.93 -1.52 5.19
C ARG A 287 -36.30 -1.25 6.64
N ALA A 288 -35.58 -0.37 7.31
CA ALA A 288 -35.86 0.13 8.65
C ALA A 288 -35.86 1.65 8.65
N LYS A 289 -36.73 2.29 9.45
CA LYS A 289 -36.77 3.76 9.55
C LYS A 289 -35.66 4.32 10.43
N ASN A 290 -35.18 3.53 11.39
CA ASN A 290 -34.17 3.92 12.37
C ASN A 290 -33.46 2.67 12.94
N THR A 291 -32.44 2.90 13.76
CA THR A 291 -31.63 1.83 14.36
C THR A 291 -32.46 0.86 15.20
N THR A 292 -33.43 1.34 15.98
CA THR A 292 -34.28 0.49 16.84
C THR A 292 -35.15 -0.46 16.02
N GLU A 293 -35.73 0.03 14.92
CA GLU A 293 -36.47 -0.83 14.00
C GLU A 293 -35.52 -1.82 13.28
N ALA A 294 -34.33 -1.38 12.92
CA ALA A 294 -33.31 -2.23 12.30
C ALA A 294 -32.87 -3.38 13.22
N GLU A 295 -32.71 -3.11 14.53
CA GLU A 295 -32.43 -4.12 15.56
C GLU A 295 -33.54 -5.17 15.62
N ARG A 296 -34.81 -4.72 15.66
CA ARG A 296 -35.96 -5.63 15.70
C ARG A 296 -36.04 -6.48 14.44
N ILE A 297 -35.80 -5.91 13.26
CA ILE A 297 -35.80 -6.65 11.99
C ILE A 297 -34.65 -7.66 11.97
N ALA A 298 -33.42 -7.23 12.28
CA ALA A 298 -32.25 -8.11 12.30
C ALA A 298 -32.46 -9.32 13.23
N ALA A 299 -33.08 -9.12 14.40
CA ALA A 299 -33.38 -10.20 15.34
C ALA A 299 -34.38 -11.25 14.80
N THR A 300 -35.16 -10.92 13.78
CA THR A 300 -36.10 -11.86 13.11
C THR A 300 -35.47 -12.60 11.93
N MET A 301 -34.30 -12.18 11.46
CA MET A 301 -33.61 -12.79 10.33
C MET A 301 -32.61 -13.84 10.83
N SER A 302 -32.63 -15.01 10.19
CA SER A 302 -31.54 -15.99 10.32
C SER A 302 -30.22 -15.43 9.79
N ALA A 303 -29.09 -16.00 10.20
CA ALA A 303 -27.77 -15.60 9.69
C ALA A 303 -27.68 -15.68 8.16
N ALA A 304 -28.28 -16.72 7.55
CA ALA A 304 -28.33 -16.86 6.10
C ALA A 304 -29.14 -15.75 5.41
N GLU A 305 -30.28 -15.35 5.98
CA GLU A 305 -31.08 -14.23 5.46
C GLU A 305 -30.35 -12.89 5.62
N GLN A 306 -29.62 -12.70 6.72
CA GLN A 306 -28.78 -11.51 6.94
C GLN A 306 -27.65 -11.44 5.90
N GLY A 307 -26.94 -12.54 5.69
CA GLY A 307 -25.88 -12.64 4.70
C GLY A 307 -26.39 -12.40 3.28
N SER A 308 -27.49 -13.04 2.90
CA SER A 308 -28.14 -12.84 1.60
C SER A 308 -28.59 -11.39 1.40
N PHE A 309 -29.20 -10.77 2.41
CA PHE A 309 -29.58 -9.35 2.36
C PHE A 309 -28.37 -8.46 2.10
N LEU A 310 -27.28 -8.62 2.88
CA LEU A 310 -26.08 -7.81 2.73
C LEU A 310 -25.40 -8.00 1.37
N ARG A 311 -25.37 -9.23 0.83
CA ARG A 311 -24.83 -9.53 -0.50
C ARG A 311 -25.71 -8.98 -1.63
N SER A 312 -27.01 -8.82 -1.39
CA SER A 312 -27.95 -8.25 -2.37
C SER A 312 -27.88 -6.72 -2.52
N LEU A 313 -27.21 -6.02 -1.58
CA LEU A 313 -27.15 -4.57 -1.61
C LEU A 313 -26.35 -4.06 -2.81
N ASP A 314 -26.77 -2.90 -3.34
CA ASP A 314 -25.90 -2.08 -4.17
C ASP A 314 -24.58 -1.81 -3.41
N PRO A 315 -23.41 -1.98 -4.05
CA PRO A 315 -22.12 -1.83 -3.38
C PRO A 315 -21.92 -0.45 -2.73
N TRP A 316 -22.42 0.63 -3.36
CA TRP A 316 -22.25 1.98 -2.83
C TRP A 316 -23.16 2.26 -1.64
N THR A 317 -24.35 1.67 -1.62
CA THR A 317 -25.22 1.66 -0.43
C THR A 317 -24.50 1.02 0.74
N LEU A 318 -23.92 -0.18 0.54
CA LEU A 318 -23.16 -0.88 1.56
C LEU A 318 -21.94 -0.07 2.01
N TYR A 319 -21.11 0.39 1.07
CA TYR A 319 -19.89 1.11 1.42
C TYR A 319 -20.17 2.45 2.10
N GLY A 320 -21.28 3.11 1.76
CA GLY A 320 -21.78 4.29 2.45
C GLY A 320 -22.00 4.07 3.95
N THR A 321 -22.34 2.85 4.38
CA THR A 321 -22.54 2.53 5.81
C THR A 321 -21.26 2.56 6.64
N TYR A 322 -20.10 2.54 5.99
CA TYR A 322 -18.79 2.61 6.63
C TYR A 322 -18.25 4.04 6.70
N ARG A 323 -18.92 5.01 6.08
CA ARG A 323 -18.52 6.42 6.18
C ARG A 323 -19.12 7.07 7.42
N SER A 324 -18.29 7.83 8.11
CA SER A 324 -18.68 8.89 9.04
C SER A 324 -17.78 10.09 8.80
N ASP A 325 -18.29 11.28 9.09
CA ASP A 325 -17.50 12.50 8.99
C ASP A 325 -16.25 12.38 9.87
N GLY A 326 -15.08 12.32 9.22
CA GLY A 326 -13.77 12.38 9.87
C GLY A 326 -13.33 11.13 10.65
N ASP A 327 -14.02 10.00 10.53
CA ASP A 327 -13.72 8.76 11.28
C ASP A 327 -13.42 7.59 10.32
N TYR A 328 -12.13 7.23 10.26
CA TYR A 328 -11.61 6.10 9.49
C TYR A 328 -11.63 4.78 10.27
N ASP A 329 -12.03 4.77 11.55
CA ASP A 329 -12.03 3.59 12.44
C ASP A 329 -13.08 2.55 12.02
N ARG A 330 -13.93 2.91 11.05
CA ARG A 330 -14.97 2.04 10.52
C ARG A 330 -14.46 1.14 9.41
N VAL A 331 -13.38 1.48 8.71
CA VAL A 331 -12.98 0.69 7.53
C VAL A 331 -12.18 -0.53 7.96
N PRO A 332 -12.69 -1.76 7.72
CA PRO A 332 -12.00 -2.98 8.12
C PRO A 332 -10.72 -3.17 7.29
N THR A 333 -9.73 -3.79 7.93
CA THR A 333 -8.42 -4.12 7.35
C THR A 333 -7.98 -5.49 7.87
N VAL A 334 -6.80 -5.95 7.45
CA VAL A 334 -6.18 -7.23 7.84
C VAL A 334 -6.35 -7.53 9.32
N PHE A 335 -6.87 -8.71 9.65
CA PHE A 335 -7.01 -9.20 11.03
C PHE A 335 -6.77 -10.70 11.12
N GLN A 336 -6.42 -11.19 12.30
CA GLN A 336 -6.16 -12.62 12.53
C GLN A 336 -7.47 -13.37 12.80
N ASP A 337 -7.97 -14.09 11.78
CA ASP A 337 -9.24 -14.84 11.87
C ASP A 337 -9.05 -16.31 12.30
N GLY A 338 -7.84 -16.85 12.17
CA GLY A 338 -7.50 -18.26 12.40
C GLY A 338 -7.84 -19.19 11.24
N HIS A 339 -8.37 -18.67 10.12
CA HIS A 339 -8.65 -19.43 8.89
C HIS A 339 -7.61 -19.13 7.83
N VAL A 340 -7.44 -17.85 7.50
CA VAL A 340 -6.50 -17.36 6.50
C VAL A 340 -5.24 -16.83 7.17
N ILE A 341 -5.39 -16.15 8.30
CA ILE A 341 -4.27 -15.56 9.03
C ILE A 341 -4.26 -16.17 10.43
N ARG A 342 -3.12 -16.78 10.80
CA ARG A 342 -2.94 -17.43 12.11
C ARG A 342 -3.26 -16.47 13.27
N ARG A 343 -3.93 -16.97 14.31
CA ARG A 343 -4.14 -16.24 15.58
C ARG A 343 -2.89 -16.32 16.45
N GLY A 344 -2.64 -15.28 17.24
CA GLY A 344 -1.54 -15.20 18.19
C GLY A 344 -0.92 -13.80 18.23
N ASP A 345 0.03 -13.58 19.12
CA ASP A 345 0.84 -12.36 19.06
C ASP A 345 1.70 -12.39 17.78
N LEU A 346 1.63 -11.34 16.97
CA LEU A 346 2.32 -11.32 15.68
C LEU A 346 3.85 -11.42 15.84
N ARG A 347 4.41 -10.86 16.91
CA ARG A 347 5.86 -10.96 17.14
C ARG A 347 6.25 -12.36 17.55
N GLU A 348 5.44 -13.05 18.34
CA GLU A 348 5.66 -14.47 18.65
C GLU A 348 5.57 -15.34 17.39
N LEU A 349 4.57 -15.10 16.53
CA LEU A 349 4.42 -15.85 15.28
C LEU A 349 5.61 -15.65 14.33
N LEU A 350 6.07 -14.41 14.17
CA LEU A 350 7.21 -14.09 13.32
C LEU A 350 8.56 -14.48 13.96
N ALA A 351 8.60 -14.78 15.26
CA ALA A 351 9.78 -15.28 15.97
C ALA A 351 9.90 -16.81 15.97
N ASP A 352 8.96 -17.53 15.35
CA ASP A 352 9.00 -18.99 15.30
C ASP A 352 8.85 -19.45 13.84
N PRO A 353 9.90 -20.03 13.23
CA PRO A 353 9.84 -20.61 11.88
C PRO A 353 8.80 -21.72 11.71
N ALA A 354 8.30 -22.32 12.79
CA ALA A 354 7.19 -23.27 12.72
C ALA A 354 5.83 -22.57 12.49
N THR A 355 5.75 -21.26 12.73
CA THR A 355 4.50 -20.50 12.70
C THR A 355 4.50 -19.35 11.69
N HIS A 356 5.61 -19.12 10.98
CA HIS A 356 5.67 -18.26 9.80
C HIS A 356 6.45 -18.91 8.65
N ILE A 357 6.22 -18.44 7.43
CA ILE A 357 6.94 -18.82 6.22
C ILE A 357 8.30 -18.10 6.23
N ASP A 358 9.38 -18.81 6.55
CA ASP A 358 10.74 -18.27 6.68
C ASP A 358 11.37 -18.03 5.30
N VAL A 359 11.38 -16.78 4.83
CA VAL A 359 11.96 -16.35 3.55
C VAL A 359 12.79 -15.08 3.72
N PRO A 360 13.79 -14.81 2.85
CA PRO A 360 14.56 -13.57 2.89
C PRO A 360 13.66 -12.34 2.82
N VAL A 361 13.95 -11.31 3.62
CA VAL A 361 13.11 -10.10 3.71
C VAL A 361 13.92 -8.81 3.57
N ILE A 362 13.43 -7.85 2.78
CA ILE A 362 13.81 -6.44 2.88
C ILE A 362 12.69 -5.70 3.62
N VAL A 363 13.03 -4.93 4.66
CA VAL A 363 12.13 -3.99 5.34
C VAL A 363 12.67 -2.56 5.20
N GLY A 364 11.81 -1.56 5.12
CA GLY A 364 12.29 -0.18 5.13
C GLY A 364 11.19 0.85 5.34
N THR A 365 11.63 2.11 5.43
CA THR A 365 10.80 3.29 5.66
C THR A 365 11.38 4.47 4.91
N ASN A 366 10.61 5.53 4.75
CA ASN A 366 11.12 6.81 4.31
C ASN A 366 11.55 7.67 5.52
N ARG A 367 12.38 8.68 5.30
CA ARG A 367 12.86 9.54 6.40
C ARG A 367 11.74 10.39 7.00
N ASP A 368 10.79 10.84 6.18
CA ASP A 368 9.73 11.78 6.54
C ASP A 368 8.32 11.19 6.35
N GLU A 369 8.13 9.90 6.69
CA GLU A 369 6.86 9.15 6.61
C GLU A 369 5.57 10.00 6.77
N PRO A 370 5.38 10.76 7.87
CA PRO A 370 4.09 11.40 8.10
C PRO A 370 3.84 12.64 7.23
N LYS A 371 4.86 13.21 6.56
CA LYS A 371 4.78 14.55 5.96
C LYS A 371 3.74 14.64 4.85
N ILE A 372 3.55 13.59 4.05
CA ILE A 372 2.49 13.60 3.02
C ILE A 372 1.09 13.76 3.64
N PHE A 373 0.84 13.17 4.82
CA PHE A 373 -0.43 13.34 5.53
C PHE A 373 -0.53 14.70 6.21
N MET A 374 0.58 15.19 6.79
CA MET A 374 0.63 16.49 7.45
C MET A 374 0.51 17.65 6.45
N ALA A 375 0.97 17.48 5.21
CA ALA A 375 0.90 18.47 4.14
C ALA A 375 -0.55 18.82 3.75
N PHE A 376 -1.52 17.95 4.05
CA PHE A 376 -2.95 18.20 3.82
C PHE A 376 -3.72 18.51 5.12
N ASP A 377 -3.06 18.54 6.26
CA ASP A 377 -3.65 18.88 7.54
C ASP A 377 -3.60 20.39 7.79
N ARG A 378 -4.77 21.03 7.88
CA ARG A 378 -4.91 22.47 8.08
C ARG A 378 -4.37 22.97 9.42
N THR A 379 -4.16 22.09 10.38
CA THR A 379 -3.48 22.39 11.65
C THR A 379 -1.99 22.64 11.46
N HIS A 380 -1.39 22.07 10.41
CA HIS A 380 0.02 22.15 10.08
C HIS A 380 0.30 23.17 8.97
N VAL A 381 -0.57 23.23 7.97
CA VAL A 381 -0.36 24.04 6.76
C VAL A 381 -1.38 25.15 6.57
N ARG A 382 -0.98 26.20 5.87
CA ARG A 382 -1.87 27.16 5.21
C ARG A 382 -2.09 26.68 3.78
N THR A 383 -3.35 26.65 3.36
CA THR A 383 -3.76 26.17 2.04
C THR A 383 -4.36 27.30 1.20
N LEU A 384 -4.12 27.24 -0.11
CA LEU A 384 -4.73 28.11 -1.11
C LEU A 384 -5.23 27.22 -2.25
N ALA A 385 -6.52 27.34 -2.60
CA ALA A 385 -7.17 26.47 -3.60
C ALA A 385 -6.95 24.95 -3.34
N GLY A 386 -6.85 24.55 -2.07
CA GLY A 386 -6.64 23.15 -1.67
C GLY A 386 -5.17 22.68 -1.64
N LEU A 387 -4.22 23.50 -2.08
CA LEU A 387 -2.79 23.18 -2.05
C LEU A 387 -2.07 23.86 -0.87
N PRO A 388 -1.16 23.16 -0.17
CA PRO A 388 -0.34 23.77 0.87
C PRO A 388 0.64 24.77 0.26
N PHE A 389 0.70 26.00 0.78
CA PHE A 389 1.66 27.01 0.33
C PHE A 389 2.61 27.50 1.43
N ALA A 390 2.28 27.27 2.71
CA ALA A 390 3.15 27.63 3.82
C ALA A 390 2.90 26.74 5.05
N LEU A 391 3.96 26.45 5.80
CA LEU A 391 3.86 25.82 7.12
C LEU A 391 3.44 26.86 8.16
N ARG A 392 2.60 26.47 9.12
CA ARG A 392 2.20 27.36 10.23
C ARG A 392 3.29 27.52 11.27
N ASP A 393 3.95 26.42 11.60
CA ASP A 393 5.06 26.33 12.55
C ASP A 393 6.07 25.32 11.98
N PRO A 394 7.06 25.78 11.19
CA PRO A 394 7.97 24.90 10.48
C PRO A 394 8.80 23.98 11.39
N ASP A 395 9.18 24.47 12.57
CA ASP A 395 10.04 23.71 13.49
C ASP A 395 9.24 22.64 14.23
N ALA A 396 8.01 22.95 14.66
CA ALA A 396 7.11 21.93 15.20
C ALA A 396 6.71 20.89 14.15
N TYR A 397 6.53 21.32 12.89
CA TYR A 397 6.24 20.42 11.77
C TYR A 397 7.36 19.40 11.56
N ASP A 398 8.61 19.85 11.47
CA ASP A 398 9.76 18.96 11.28
C ASP A 398 10.00 18.07 12.52
N LEU A 399 9.78 18.59 13.73
CA LEU A 399 9.94 17.82 14.96
C LEU A 399 8.88 16.72 15.09
N GLU A 400 7.61 17.02 14.84
CA GLU A 400 6.54 16.02 14.80
C GLU A 400 6.83 14.98 13.71
N ALA A 401 7.24 15.42 12.51
CA ALA A 401 7.56 14.53 11.41
C ALA A 401 8.66 13.53 11.79
N ARG A 402 9.75 14.04 12.38
CA ARG A 402 10.88 13.22 12.87
C ARG A 402 10.42 12.14 13.84
N TYR A 403 9.71 12.50 14.91
CA TYR A 403 9.34 11.52 15.94
C TYR A 403 8.33 10.49 15.46
N ARG A 404 7.36 10.92 14.65
CA ARG A 404 6.42 10.01 14.00
C ARG A 404 7.13 9.05 13.04
N SER A 405 8.09 9.52 12.24
CA SER A 405 8.93 8.64 11.40
C SER A 405 9.75 7.66 12.23
N LEU A 406 10.34 8.09 13.36
CA LEU A 406 11.12 7.20 14.22
C LEU A 406 10.27 6.10 14.85
N VAL A 407 9.05 6.40 15.32
CA VAL A 407 8.13 5.35 15.81
C VAL A 407 7.68 4.42 14.67
N TRP A 408 7.47 4.97 13.48
CA TRP A 408 7.16 4.17 12.29
C TRP A 408 8.27 3.18 11.98
N LYS A 409 9.53 3.65 11.99
CA LYS A 409 10.73 2.85 11.79
C LYS A 409 10.96 1.83 12.90
N ALA A 410 10.78 2.22 14.17
CA ALA A 410 10.90 1.32 15.31
C ALA A 410 9.99 0.09 15.13
N ASP A 411 8.74 0.31 14.74
CA ASP A 411 7.75 -0.74 14.57
C ASP A 411 7.93 -1.51 13.27
N GLY A 412 8.04 -0.81 12.14
CA GLY A 412 8.01 -1.41 10.80
C GLY A 412 9.36 -1.92 10.27
N VAL A 413 10.48 -1.54 10.89
CA VAL A 413 11.83 -1.86 10.39
C VAL A 413 12.66 -2.52 11.48
N ASP A 414 13.06 -1.79 12.50
CA ASP A 414 14.06 -2.28 13.47
C ASP A 414 13.51 -3.45 14.28
N SER A 415 12.26 -3.38 14.74
CA SER A 415 11.65 -4.49 15.49
C SER A 415 11.47 -5.74 14.62
N LEU A 416 11.04 -5.58 13.36
CA LEU A 416 10.84 -6.70 12.43
C LEU A 416 12.15 -7.30 11.94
N ALA A 417 13.12 -6.48 11.53
CA ALA A 417 14.43 -6.95 11.10
C ALA A 417 15.13 -7.71 12.23
N LYS A 418 15.07 -7.21 13.47
CA LYS A 418 15.62 -7.88 14.65
C LYS A 418 14.92 -9.20 14.97
N LEU A 419 13.63 -9.31 14.65
CA LEU A 419 12.84 -10.51 14.88
C LEU A 419 13.17 -11.58 13.83
N LEU A 420 13.03 -11.22 12.55
CA LEU A 420 13.21 -12.11 11.41
C LEU A 420 14.66 -12.59 11.26
N SER A 421 15.65 -11.72 11.52
CA SER A 421 17.08 -12.08 11.44
C SER A 421 17.57 -13.08 12.50
N ARG A 422 16.73 -13.46 13.48
CA ARG A 422 17.09 -14.49 14.48
C ARG A 422 16.99 -15.91 13.92
N HIS A 423 16.41 -16.08 12.73
CA HIS A 423 16.10 -17.37 12.13
C HIS A 423 16.90 -17.64 10.85
N GLY A 424 16.51 -18.66 10.10
CA GLY A 424 17.27 -19.16 8.96
C GLY A 424 17.38 -18.15 7.83
N ALA A 425 16.31 -17.42 7.53
CA ALA A 425 16.35 -16.43 6.46
C ALA A 425 16.89 -15.05 6.91
N PRO A 426 17.73 -14.41 6.08
CA PRO A 426 18.27 -13.07 6.38
C PRO A 426 17.23 -11.96 6.17
N ALA A 427 17.40 -10.88 6.95
CA ALA A 427 16.66 -9.63 6.78
C ALA A 427 17.61 -8.48 6.42
N TRP A 428 17.15 -7.53 5.62
CA TRP A 428 17.86 -6.29 5.29
C TRP A 428 16.98 -5.08 5.59
N ALA A 429 17.59 -3.99 6.05
CA ALA A 429 16.87 -2.75 6.30
C ALA A 429 17.31 -1.64 5.33
N TYR A 430 16.37 -0.78 4.92
CA TYR A 430 16.68 0.48 4.24
C TYR A 430 15.96 1.68 4.85
N ARG A 431 16.49 2.88 4.56
CA ARG A 431 15.75 4.14 4.65
C ARG A 431 15.92 4.94 3.36
N TRP A 432 14.84 5.49 2.84
CA TRP A 432 14.88 6.37 1.67
C TRP A 432 14.78 7.84 2.10
N ASP A 433 15.74 8.65 1.65
CA ASP A 433 16.01 9.99 2.19
C ASP A 433 15.84 11.11 1.14
N TRP A 434 15.54 10.80 -0.12
CA TRP A 434 15.43 11.79 -1.20
C TRP A 434 14.34 12.85 -0.92
N ASP A 435 14.72 14.12 -1.02
CA ASP A 435 13.89 15.28 -0.72
C ASP A 435 14.12 16.46 -1.69
N GLU A 436 14.67 16.19 -2.87
CA GLU A 436 15.02 17.20 -3.87
C GLU A 436 13.83 17.57 -4.79
N GLN A 437 12.61 17.69 -4.24
CA GLN A 437 11.45 18.19 -4.99
C GLN A 437 11.61 19.66 -5.40
N GLY A 438 12.37 20.44 -4.63
CA GLY A 438 12.67 21.84 -4.90
C GLY A 438 11.55 22.79 -4.46
N GLN A 439 11.40 23.89 -5.20
CA GLN A 439 10.41 24.93 -4.92
C GLN A 439 9.35 25.00 -6.01
N LEU A 440 8.08 24.94 -5.62
CA LEU A 440 6.97 25.19 -6.52
C LEU A 440 6.76 26.71 -6.66
N TYR A 441 6.80 27.19 -7.90
CA TYR A 441 6.72 28.61 -8.28
C TYR A 441 7.73 29.53 -7.55
N GLY A 442 8.87 28.99 -7.11
CA GLY A 442 9.92 29.75 -6.40
C GLY A 442 9.53 30.26 -5.00
N VAL A 443 8.39 29.82 -4.44
CA VAL A 443 7.90 30.30 -3.14
C VAL A 443 7.43 29.19 -2.20
N VAL A 444 6.96 28.06 -2.72
CA VAL A 444 6.52 26.93 -1.90
C VAL A 444 7.62 25.89 -1.83
N ASN A 445 8.25 25.74 -0.67
CA ASN A 445 9.32 24.76 -0.45
C ASN A 445 8.75 23.34 -0.31
N LEU A 446 8.64 22.62 -1.43
CA LEU A 446 8.15 21.24 -1.46
C LEU A 446 9.12 20.29 -0.77
N SER A 447 10.44 20.53 -0.87
CA SER A 447 11.46 19.76 -0.15
C SER A 447 11.22 19.73 1.37
N ARG A 448 10.76 20.84 1.96
CA ARG A 448 10.45 20.87 3.40
C ARG A 448 9.05 20.34 3.73
N ILE A 449 8.05 20.72 2.93
CA ILE A 449 6.63 20.35 3.16
C ILE A 449 6.39 18.87 2.90
N VAL A 450 6.97 18.33 1.85
CA VAL A 450 6.80 16.93 1.46
C VAL A 450 8.01 16.12 1.95
N GLY A 451 9.22 16.52 1.57
CA GLY A 451 10.44 15.80 1.93
C GLY A 451 10.42 14.34 1.45
N ALA A 452 11.11 13.47 2.17
CA ALA A 452 11.13 12.03 1.87
C ALA A 452 9.88 11.35 2.46
N ALA A 453 8.70 11.69 1.97
CA ALA A 453 7.43 11.25 2.55
C ALA A 453 7.02 9.83 2.14
N HIS A 454 6.09 9.25 2.92
CA HIS A 454 5.49 7.93 2.68
C HIS A 454 5.05 7.71 1.22
N GLY A 455 5.43 6.56 0.66
CA GLY A 455 5.08 6.12 -0.70
C GLY A 455 5.87 6.77 -1.83
N LEU A 456 6.68 7.81 -1.57
CA LEU A 456 7.43 8.51 -2.63
C LEU A 456 8.67 7.75 -3.12
N GLU A 457 9.05 6.65 -2.47
CA GLU A 457 10.08 5.72 -2.94
C GLU A 457 9.57 4.80 -4.05
N ILE A 458 8.25 4.61 -4.18
CA ILE A 458 7.64 3.68 -5.15
C ILE A 458 8.02 4.03 -6.60
N PRO A 459 7.91 5.29 -7.07
CA PRO A 459 8.38 5.70 -8.40
C PRO A 459 9.84 5.33 -8.68
N PHE A 460 10.71 5.34 -7.65
CA PHE A 460 12.12 5.00 -7.79
C PHE A 460 12.34 3.50 -7.96
N VAL A 461 11.52 2.67 -7.31
CA VAL A 461 11.54 1.20 -7.45
C VAL A 461 11.07 0.76 -8.83
N PHE A 462 10.12 1.48 -9.44
CA PHE A 462 9.61 1.11 -10.77
C PHE A 462 10.27 1.86 -11.92
N GLY A 463 11.01 2.94 -11.64
CA GLY A 463 11.53 3.84 -12.67
C GLY A 463 10.42 4.60 -13.40
N PHE A 464 9.26 4.77 -12.75
CA PHE A 464 8.05 5.33 -13.33
C PHE A 464 7.57 6.52 -12.50
N PHE A 465 7.65 7.72 -13.08
CA PHE A 465 7.42 8.97 -12.37
C PHE A 465 6.20 9.75 -12.86
N ASP A 466 5.47 9.23 -13.86
CA ASP A 466 4.21 9.82 -14.30
C ASP A 466 3.05 9.32 -13.42
N VAL A 467 2.97 9.86 -12.21
CA VAL A 467 1.95 9.51 -11.21
C VAL A 467 0.81 10.53 -11.18
N GLY A 468 0.52 11.13 -12.34
CA GLY A 468 -0.51 12.16 -12.51
C GLY A 468 -0.01 13.59 -12.33
N PRO A 469 -0.92 14.60 -12.45
CA PRO A 469 -0.54 16.01 -12.52
C PRO A 469 0.24 16.53 -11.31
N GLN A 470 -0.05 16.03 -10.11
CA GLN A 470 0.69 16.38 -8.90
C GLN A 470 2.11 15.81 -8.91
N GLY A 471 2.32 14.66 -9.56
CA GLY A 471 3.62 14.04 -9.76
C GLY A 471 4.59 14.98 -10.48
N GLN A 472 4.11 15.71 -11.49
CA GLN A 472 4.92 16.68 -12.25
C GLN A 472 5.46 17.84 -11.39
N MET A 473 4.83 18.12 -10.24
CA MET A 473 5.33 19.12 -9.30
C MET A 473 6.49 18.59 -8.46
N LEU A 474 6.49 17.29 -8.15
CA LEU A 474 7.51 16.62 -7.34
C LEU A 474 8.70 16.15 -8.20
N PHE A 475 8.41 15.75 -9.43
CA PHE A 475 9.31 15.09 -10.37
C PHE A 475 9.49 15.99 -11.59
N ASN A 476 10.45 16.90 -11.50
CA ASN A 476 10.67 17.97 -12.49
C ASN A 476 12.04 17.82 -13.18
N GLU A 477 12.30 18.68 -14.17
CA GLU A 477 13.54 18.68 -14.94
C GLU A 477 14.77 18.94 -14.05
N ASP A 478 14.66 19.81 -13.04
CA ASP A 478 15.76 20.19 -12.16
C ASP A 478 16.31 18.99 -11.37
N ASN A 479 15.44 18.06 -10.97
CA ASN A 479 15.84 16.87 -10.21
C ASN A 479 16.03 15.60 -11.05
N GLU A 480 15.72 15.64 -12.35
CA GLU A 480 15.65 14.45 -13.21
C GLU A 480 16.93 13.62 -13.19
N ALA A 481 18.09 14.24 -13.45
CA ALA A 481 19.35 13.50 -13.57
C ALA A 481 19.71 12.74 -12.29
N ALA A 482 19.63 13.39 -11.13
CA ALA A 482 19.96 12.79 -9.84
C ALA A 482 18.92 11.76 -9.41
N ARG A 483 17.63 12.06 -9.61
CA ARG A 483 16.49 11.18 -9.32
C ARG A 483 16.55 9.89 -10.14
N VAL A 484 16.76 10.00 -11.45
CA VAL A 484 16.86 8.83 -12.35
C VAL A 484 18.08 7.98 -12.00
N ALA A 485 19.21 8.60 -11.64
CA ALA A 485 20.40 7.86 -11.18
C ALA A 485 20.17 7.13 -9.84
N LEU A 486 19.41 7.73 -8.90
CA LEU A 486 19.03 7.06 -7.65
C LEU A 486 18.06 5.90 -7.92
N SER A 487 17.03 6.12 -8.73
CA SER A 487 16.06 5.09 -9.14
C SER A 487 16.74 3.92 -9.84
N ALA A 488 17.68 4.23 -10.74
CA ALA A 488 18.53 3.26 -11.40
C ALA A 488 19.23 2.30 -10.41
N ARG A 489 19.77 2.86 -9.33
CA ARG A 489 20.46 2.07 -8.30
C ARG A 489 19.47 1.28 -7.44
N MET A 490 18.33 1.86 -7.09
CA MET A 490 17.29 1.15 -6.34
C MET A 490 16.73 -0.03 -7.13
N MET A 491 16.37 0.15 -8.40
CA MET A 491 15.95 -0.95 -9.28
C MET A 491 16.96 -2.09 -9.31
N SER A 492 18.25 -1.78 -9.41
CA SER A 492 19.33 -2.77 -9.37
C SER A 492 19.36 -3.57 -8.05
N TYR A 493 19.17 -2.93 -6.89
CA TYR A 493 19.10 -3.65 -5.61
C TYR A 493 17.85 -4.51 -5.48
N TRP A 494 16.68 -4.00 -5.87
CA TRP A 494 15.42 -4.75 -5.81
C TRP A 494 15.47 -5.97 -6.74
N ALA A 495 16.01 -5.81 -7.95
CA ALA A 495 16.18 -6.91 -8.88
C ALA A 495 17.26 -7.90 -8.45
N GLY A 496 18.37 -7.43 -7.87
CA GLY A 496 19.42 -8.29 -7.29
C GLY A 496 18.85 -9.16 -6.17
N PHE A 497 18.06 -8.56 -5.27
CA PHE A 497 17.34 -9.30 -4.25
C PHE A 497 16.38 -10.32 -4.84
N ALA A 498 15.55 -9.91 -5.81
CA ALA A 498 14.61 -10.81 -6.46
C ALA A 498 15.27 -11.99 -7.16
N ARG A 499 16.44 -11.78 -7.76
CA ARG A 499 17.23 -12.80 -8.45
C ARG A 499 17.90 -13.76 -7.46
N ASP A 500 18.61 -13.22 -6.48
CA ASP A 500 19.63 -13.97 -5.73
C ASP A 500 19.28 -14.18 -4.25
N GLY A 501 18.19 -13.58 -3.75
CA GLY A 501 17.82 -13.67 -2.32
C GLY A 501 18.64 -12.78 -1.41
N LYS A 502 19.50 -11.94 -2.00
CA LYS A 502 20.27 -10.92 -1.33
C LYS A 502 20.42 -9.70 -2.24
N PRO A 503 20.29 -8.47 -1.73
CA PRO A 503 20.51 -7.27 -2.53
C PRO A 503 21.99 -7.11 -2.95
N GLY A 504 22.94 -7.53 -2.11
CA GLY A 504 24.38 -7.50 -2.41
C GLY A 504 24.86 -6.11 -2.82
N ARG A 505 25.44 -5.99 -4.02
CA ARG A 505 25.83 -4.71 -4.65
C ARG A 505 24.87 -4.26 -5.76
N GLY A 506 23.67 -4.85 -5.79
CA GLY A 506 22.70 -4.73 -6.88
C GLY A 506 22.96 -5.73 -8.01
N SER A 507 21.97 -5.87 -8.89
CA SER A 507 21.95 -6.77 -10.06
C SER A 507 23.09 -6.53 -11.06
N ASP A 508 23.62 -5.30 -11.09
CA ASP A 508 24.72 -4.82 -11.94
C ASP A 508 26.09 -4.84 -11.22
N GLY A 509 26.11 -5.12 -9.91
CA GLY A 509 27.32 -5.17 -9.08
C GLY A 509 27.99 -3.82 -8.82
N LEU A 510 27.39 -2.71 -9.24
CA LEU A 510 28.03 -1.38 -9.18
C LEU A 510 27.75 -0.62 -7.87
N GLY A 511 26.84 -1.10 -7.04
CA GLY A 511 26.50 -0.49 -5.75
C GLY A 511 27.55 -0.74 -4.67
N ILE A 512 27.31 -0.21 -3.49
CA ILE A 512 28.01 -0.63 -2.27
C ILE A 512 27.42 -1.96 -1.76
N GLU A 513 28.14 -2.67 -0.90
CA GLU A 513 27.60 -3.87 -0.26
C GLU A 513 26.47 -3.50 0.70
N TRP A 514 25.28 -4.07 0.48
CA TRP A 514 24.15 -3.99 1.40
C TRP A 514 24.16 -5.21 2.33
N SER A 515 24.80 -5.03 3.48
CA SER A 515 24.90 -6.07 4.51
C SER A 515 23.55 -6.39 5.15
N PRO A 516 23.28 -7.66 5.51
CA PRO A 516 22.09 -8.04 6.25
C PRO A 516 22.09 -7.46 7.66
N TRP A 517 20.91 -7.43 8.27
CA TRP A 517 20.72 -7.04 9.66
C TRP A 517 21.48 -7.98 10.60
N THR A 518 22.22 -7.40 11.53
CA THR A 518 23.04 -8.12 12.51
C THR A 518 22.54 -7.91 13.93
N ALA A 519 22.87 -8.84 14.84
CA ALA A 519 22.60 -8.66 16.26
C ALA A 519 23.53 -7.63 16.93
N ASP A 520 24.74 -7.41 16.38
CA ASP A 520 25.70 -6.43 16.88
C ASP A 520 25.23 -5.01 16.59
N PRO A 521 25.00 -4.18 17.63
CA PRO A 521 24.45 -2.87 17.42
C PRO A 521 25.40 -1.84 16.84
N SER A 522 26.71 -2.09 16.92
CA SER A 522 27.74 -1.19 16.41
C SER A 522 27.97 -1.31 14.90
N SER A 523 27.53 -2.43 14.31
CA SER A 523 27.61 -2.65 12.86
C SER A 523 26.59 -1.78 12.10
N PRO A 524 26.91 -1.34 10.86
CA PRO A 524 25.91 -0.75 9.97
C PRO A 524 24.82 -1.77 9.64
N ARG A 525 23.56 -1.44 9.97
CA ARG A 525 22.42 -2.35 9.91
C ARG A 525 21.37 -1.98 8.86
N MET A 526 21.52 -0.81 8.23
CA MET A 526 20.54 -0.26 7.30
C MET A 526 21.26 0.47 6.17
N ILE A 527 20.81 0.30 4.92
CA ILE A 527 21.26 1.15 3.81
C ILE A 527 20.40 2.41 3.74
N VAL A 528 20.99 3.57 3.48
CA VAL A 528 20.28 4.80 3.16
C VAL A 528 20.35 5.03 1.66
N PHE A 529 19.21 5.27 1.04
CA PHE A 529 19.08 5.65 -0.36
C PHE A 529 18.89 7.16 -0.47
N ASP A 530 19.88 7.81 -1.07
CA ASP A 530 19.89 9.25 -1.28
C ASP A 530 20.76 9.63 -2.50
N THR A 531 20.59 10.84 -3.03
CA THR A 531 21.44 11.35 -4.09
C THR A 531 22.82 11.71 -3.55
N PRO A 532 23.85 11.86 -4.41
CA PRO A 532 25.14 12.37 -3.96
C PRO A 532 25.06 13.71 -3.21
N ALA A 533 24.08 14.58 -3.54
CA ALA A 533 23.87 15.85 -2.84
C ALA A 533 23.31 15.66 -1.42
N GLY A 534 22.44 14.67 -1.20
CA GLY A 534 21.92 14.25 0.11
C GLY A 534 22.87 13.35 0.94
N GLY A 535 24.12 13.16 0.47
CA GLY A 535 25.11 12.33 1.17
C GLY A 535 25.23 10.90 0.63
N GLY A 536 24.53 10.60 -0.46
CA GLY A 536 24.70 9.40 -1.27
C GLY A 536 24.22 8.12 -0.61
N ILE A 537 24.33 7.02 -1.37
CA ILE A 537 23.94 5.70 -0.91
C ILE A 537 25.03 5.17 0.02
N ARG A 538 24.62 4.85 1.25
CA ARG A 538 25.56 4.52 2.34
C ARG A 538 24.93 3.55 3.32
N MET A 539 25.75 2.69 3.92
CA MET A 539 25.33 1.94 5.10
C MET A 539 25.35 2.85 6.34
N ALA A 540 24.37 2.68 7.22
CA ALA A 540 24.18 3.46 8.44
C ALA A 540 23.84 2.54 9.62
N PRO A 541 24.19 2.94 10.87
CA PRO A 541 23.72 2.25 12.06
C PRO A 541 22.20 2.44 12.23
N SER A 542 21.54 1.48 12.89
CA SER A 542 20.11 1.56 13.20
C SER A 542 19.82 0.77 14.47
N ASP A 543 19.28 1.42 15.50
CA ASP A 543 18.84 0.76 16.74
C ASP A 543 17.63 1.48 17.35
N VAL A 544 16.64 1.81 16.52
CA VAL A 544 15.49 2.62 16.94
C VAL A 544 14.46 1.71 17.61
N SER A 545 14.08 2.06 18.84
CA SER A 545 12.98 1.41 19.57
C SER A 545 11.96 2.44 20.04
N ARG A 546 10.77 2.00 20.44
CA ARG A 546 9.77 2.91 21.00
C ARG A 546 10.29 3.56 22.29
N GLU A 547 11.05 2.83 23.09
CA GLU A 547 11.71 3.31 24.30
C GLU A 547 12.79 4.36 24.01
N SER A 548 13.63 4.14 22.99
CA SER A 548 14.66 5.12 22.62
C SER A 548 14.01 6.42 22.14
N VAL A 549 12.93 6.30 21.36
CA VAL A 549 12.15 7.46 20.92
C VAL A 549 11.54 8.21 22.10
N LEU A 550 10.91 7.51 23.04
CA LEU A 550 10.34 8.13 24.25
C LEU A 550 11.42 8.88 25.04
N ALA A 551 12.58 8.26 25.25
CA ALA A 551 13.69 8.86 25.98
C ALA A 551 14.27 10.11 25.28
N ASP A 552 14.28 10.13 23.95
CA ASP A 552 14.71 11.31 23.19
C ASP A 552 13.67 12.44 23.28
N MET A 553 12.38 12.11 23.20
CA MET A 553 11.30 13.09 23.39
C MET A 553 11.32 13.73 24.79
N GLU A 554 11.73 13.00 25.83
CA GLU A 554 11.85 13.55 27.19
C GLU A 554 12.96 14.60 27.32
N LYS A 555 13.99 14.53 26.47
CA LYS A 555 15.11 15.49 26.43
C LYS A 555 14.77 16.76 25.65
N GLU A 556 13.63 16.80 24.97
CA GLU A 556 13.21 17.97 24.20
C GLU A 556 13.07 19.20 25.10
N SER A 557 13.70 20.30 24.69
CA SER A 557 13.67 21.58 25.42
C SER A 557 12.40 22.37 25.07
N LEU A 558 11.24 21.73 25.29
CA LEU A 558 9.91 22.28 25.01
C LEU A 558 9.12 22.48 26.32
N PRO A 559 8.22 23.48 26.36
CA PRO A 559 7.20 23.57 27.41
C PRO A 559 6.40 22.27 27.57
N LEU A 560 5.92 22.00 28.80
CA LEU A 560 5.27 20.73 29.14
C LEU A 560 4.08 20.40 28.21
N ASP A 561 3.21 21.37 27.97
CA ASP A 561 2.04 21.24 27.08
C ASP A 561 2.44 20.83 25.66
N ARG A 562 3.52 21.42 25.12
CA ARG A 562 4.04 21.09 23.79
C ARG A 562 4.67 19.70 23.74
N ARG A 563 5.34 19.25 24.80
CA ARG A 563 5.84 17.87 24.88
C ARG A 563 4.69 16.86 24.93
N CYS A 564 3.66 17.13 25.75
CA CYS A 564 2.49 16.26 25.83
C CYS A 564 1.76 16.17 24.47
N ALA A 565 1.56 17.31 23.78
CA ALA A 565 0.96 17.33 22.44
C ALA A 565 1.81 16.56 21.40
N LEU A 566 3.14 16.73 21.43
CA LEU A 566 4.06 15.99 20.56
C LEU A 566 3.97 14.47 20.80
N PHE A 567 3.89 14.03 22.06
CA PHE A 567 3.66 12.64 22.40
C PHE A 567 2.34 12.12 21.82
N GLN A 568 1.24 12.85 22.03
CA GLN A 568 -0.08 12.46 21.53
C GLN A 568 -0.05 12.34 20.00
N ALA A 569 0.52 13.32 19.30
CA ALA A 569 0.68 13.27 17.84
C ALA A 569 1.55 12.10 17.38
N THR A 570 2.64 11.82 18.10
CA THR A 570 3.60 10.74 17.79
C THR A 570 2.96 9.36 17.89
N PHE A 571 2.18 9.12 18.95
CA PHE A 571 1.59 7.80 19.23
C PHE A 571 0.09 7.70 18.88
N ARG A 572 -0.47 8.67 18.13
CA ARG A 572 -1.91 8.75 17.81
C ARG A 572 -2.49 7.50 17.15
N ASN A 573 -1.68 6.80 16.34
CA ASN A 573 -2.08 5.60 15.60
C ASN A 573 -1.61 4.29 16.27
N ARG A 574 -1.31 4.31 17.58
CA ARG A 574 -0.86 3.13 18.33
C ARG A 574 -1.83 2.87 19.46
N VAL A 575 -2.79 1.97 19.26
CA VAL A 575 -3.79 1.64 20.28
C VAL A 575 -3.36 0.35 20.98
N ASP A 576 -2.36 0.46 21.85
CA ASP A 576 -1.77 -0.66 22.59
C ASP A 576 -1.38 -0.27 24.02
N ASP A 577 -1.26 -1.28 24.89
CA ASP A 577 -0.97 -1.11 26.32
C ASP A 577 0.38 -0.44 26.57
N TRP A 578 1.35 -0.64 25.65
CA TRP A 578 2.65 -0.02 25.75
C TRP A 578 2.54 1.50 25.65
N ALA A 579 1.80 2.00 24.66
CA ALA A 579 1.65 3.43 24.41
C ALA A 579 0.83 4.12 25.52
N ASP A 580 -0.19 3.45 26.05
CA ASP A 580 -0.96 3.94 27.21
C ASP A 580 -0.10 3.95 28.49
N GLY A 581 0.72 2.92 28.68
CA GLY A 581 1.73 2.90 29.73
C GLY A 581 2.77 4.01 29.56
N ALA A 582 3.18 4.31 28.33
CA ALA A 582 4.18 5.33 28.02
C ALA A 582 3.65 6.73 28.32
N TRP A 583 2.39 7.01 27.99
CA TRP A 583 1.74 8.28 28.33
C TRP A 583 1.74 8.57 29.83
N ARG A 584 1.35 7.57 30.63
CA ARG A 584 1.26 7.71 32.11
C ARG A 584 2.60 8.03 32.78
N ARG A 585 3.72 7.67 32.17
CA ARG A 585 5.07 7.91 32.71
C ARG A 585 5.80 9.08 32.05
N PHE A 586 5.38 9.49 30.85
CA PHE A 586 6.04 10.53 30.08
C PHE A 586 6.04 11.87 30.84
N ALA A 587 7.13 12.62 30.73
CA ALA A 587 7.34 13.88 31.44
C ALA A 587 7.13 13.75 32.97
N GLY A 588 7.50 12.61 33.55
CA GLY A 588 7.31 12.34 34.99
C GLY A 588 5.86 12.16 35.40
N GLY A 589 4.96 11.83 34.46
CA GLY A 589 3.52 11.71 34.70
C GLY A 589 2.79 13.05 34.80
N ALA A 590 3.40 14.14 34.36
CA ALA A 590 2.83 15.49 34.42
C ALA A 590 1.88 15.82 33.24
N CYS A 591 1.72 14.93 32.27
CA CYS A 591 0.72 15.09 31.21
C CYS A 591 -0.66 14.69 31.74
N ASP A 592 -1.60 15.63 31.74
CA ASP A 592 -2.99 15.40 32.16
C ASP A 592 -3.86 14.83 31.01
N GLY A 593 -4.93 14.13 31.37
CA GLY A 593 -5.96 13.67 30.42
C GLY A 593 -5.70 12.31 29.76
N GLN A 594 -6.58 11.94 28.83
CA GLN A 594 -6.42 10.72 28.03
C GLN A 594 -5.41 10.96 26.90
N ARG A 595 -4.61 9.93 26.60
CA ARG A 595 -3.62 9.95 25.50
C ARG A 595 -4.27 10.22 24.15
N LEU A 596 -5.41 9.58 23.90
CA LEU A 596 -6.27 9.82 22.76
C LEU A 596 -7.48 10.57 23.31
N GLU A 597 -7.78 11.75 22.79
CA GLU A 597 -9.11 12.31 23.02
C GLU A 597 -10.11 11.28 22.50
N SER A 598 -11.00 10.79 23.36
CA SER A 598 -12.16 10.06 22.90
C SER A 598 -12.92 10.99 21.95
N ARG A 599 -12.77 10.82 20.63
CA ARG A 599 -13.76 11.34 19.66
C ARG A 599 -15.11 10.63 19.76
N ILE A 600 -15.30 9.85 20.83
CA ILE A 600 -16.57 9.33 21.30
C ILE A 600 -17.17 10.42 22.19
N GLY A 601 -17.83 11.42 21.61
CA GLY A 601 -18.62 12.39 22.36
C GLY A 601 -18.64 13.82 21.85
N SER A 602 -19.13 14.07 20.62
CA SER A 602 -19.90 15.28 20.27
C SER A 602 -20.74 15.03 19.03
#